data_AF-A0AAC9VVT2-F1
#
_entry.id   AF-A0AAC9VVT2-F1
#
_cell.length_a   1.000
_cell.length_b   1.000
_cell.length_c   1.000
_cell.angle_alpha   90.00
_cell.angle_beta   90.00
_cell.angle_gamma   90.00
#
_symmetry.space_group_name_H-M   'P 1'
#
loop_
_entity.id
_entity.type
_entity.pdbx_description
1 polymer ?
#
loop_
_entity_poly.entity_id
_entity_poly.type
_entity_poly.pdbx_seq_one_letter_code
_entity_poly.pdbx_strand_id
1 'polypeptide(L)'
;MEGVYALEFTSWGSPYSPARTVALPLSALVLAVLAVLGFLPSPSQRRRRPKTRAFVLPPRAKLHTTLLVLAAVCSTAALVAAICLFPKAATPAQQPLPPPPTLAPIDLPAASAIGPGAGIYVDYADGSGGMGCTAGFLVHTSGGRPGILTAGHCNRPGAPSKVTMNLGGVLPYTPLGTFTQTISEGVHDEQHDIGLITLDGDHVPRSSAVAASLPVTGVATNLEVGQQLCKFGMGSGVDACGQIVEITASKVVFLASGQCGDSGGPVYLYERDGTVSAVGILIRGGDPYIPKAGCAARAKFSVAELVRPWLDKWRLTAITAPSPPR
;
A
#
# COMPACT_ATOMS: atom_id res chain seq x y z
N MET A 1 -21.25 47.17 11.82
CA MET A 1 -19.97 46.80 12.45
C MET A 1 -19.80 45.32 12.17
N GLU A 2 -19.45 44.98 10.93
CA GLU A 2 -18.06 44.84 10.44
C GLU A 2 -17.45 43.57 11.04
N GLY A 3 -17.39 42.48 10.28
CA GLY A 3 -16.20 42.12 9.48
C GLY A 3 -15.37 41.15 10.33
N VAL A 4 -14.96 39.98 9.88
CA VAL A 4 -13.92 39.79 8.86
C VAL A 4 -14.03 38.37 8.30
N TYR A 5 -14.05 38.29 6.97
CA TYR A 5 -13.78 37.08 6.19
C TYR A 5 -12.29 36.76 6.24
N ALA A 6 -11.91 35.51 6.51
CA ALA A 6 -10.59 35.00 6.19
C ALA A 6 -10.71 34.08 4.96
N LEU A 7 -10.52 34.69 3.79
CA LEU A 7 -10.18 33.99 2.56
C LEU A 7 -8.71 33.55 2.68
N GLU A 8 -8.45 32.24 2.70
CA GLU A 8 -7.11 31.74 2.45
C GLU A 8 -6.73 31.98 1.00
N PHE A 9 -5.70 32.80 0.80
CA PHE A 9 -5.05 33.01 -0.48
C PHE A 9 -4.32 31.73 -0.91
N THR A 10 -4.78 31.14 -2.01
CA THR A 10 -4.01 30.18 -2.78
C THR A 10 -2.75 30.86 -3.31
N SER A 11 -1.61 30.54 -2.71
CA SER A 11 -0.29 30.84 -3.26
C SER A 11 -0.12 30.03 -4.55
N TRP A 12 -0.23 30.69 -5.70
CA TRP A 12 0.24 30.15 -6.97
C TRP A 12 1.77 30.08 -6.92
N GLY A 13 2.30 28.94 -6.48
CA GLY A 13 3.67 28.55 -6.74
C GLY A 13 3.85 28.32 -8.24
N SER A 14 4.44 29.29 -8.93
CA SER A 14 4.93 29.09 -10.29
C SER A 14 6.01 27.99 -10.25
N PRO A 15 5.95 26.93 -11.09
CA PRO A 15 6.91 25.85 -11.01
C PRO A 15 8.31 26.38 -11.34
N TYR A 16 9.26 26.08 -10.46
CA TYR A 16 10.69 26.27 -10.68
C TYR A 16 11.08 25.62 -12.02
N SER A 17 11.44 26.44 -13.00
CA SER A 17 11.93 25.96 -14.30
C SER A 17 13.46 26.05 -14.34
N PRO A 18 14.18 24.92 -14.47
CA PRO A 18 15.65 24.91 -14.55
C PRO A 18 16.19 25.63 -15.81
N ALA A 19 15.32 25.99 -16.75
CA ALA A 19 15.66 26.77 -17.93
C ALA A 19 16.05 28.24 -17.61
N ARG A 20 15.51 28.83 -16.52
CA ARG A 20 15.81 30.23 -16.17
C ARG A 20 17.21 30.42 -15.58
N THR A 21 17.78 29.41 -14.92
CA THR A 21 19.13 29.44 -14.35
C THR A 21 20.24 29.30 -15.40
N VAL A 22 19.94 28.78 -16.60
CA VAL A 22 20.93 28.59 -17.68
C VAL A 22 20.86 29.74 -18.71
N ALA A 23 19.71 30.37 -18.88
CA ALA A 23 19.52 31.44 -19.88
C ALA A 23 20.24 32.77 -19.52
N LEU A 24 20.34 33.09 -18.24
CA LEU A 24 21.00 34.32 -17.74
C LEU A 24 22.53 34.36 -17.96
N PRO A 25 23.31 33.29 -17.69
CA PRO A 25 24.75 33.31 -17.95
C PRO A 25 25.10 33.25 -19.44
N LEU A 26 24.29 32.57 -20.27
CA LEU A 26 24.54 32.47 -21.73
C LEU A 26 24.35 33.81 -22.44
N SER A 27 23.36 34.60 -22.04
CA SER A 27 23.10 35.92 -22.61
C SER A 27 24.19 36.94 -22.26
N ALA A 28 24.77 36.87 -21.06
CA ALA A 28 25.94 37.66 -20.69
C ALA A 28 27.19 37.28 -21.50
N LEU A 29 27.38 35.99 -21.81
CA LEU A 29 28.52 35.51 -22.59
C LEU A 29 28.43 35.91 -24.07
N VAL A 30 27.22 35.88 -24.65
CA VAL A 30 26.96 36.34 -26.03
C VAL A 30 27.24 37.84 -26.19
N LEU A 31 26.84 38.67 -25.21
CA LEU A 31 27.13 40.10 -25.22
C LEU A 31 28.63 40.40 -25.10
N ALA A 32 29.37 39.62 -24.32
CA ALA A 32 30.82 39.75 -24.20
C ALA A 32 31.54 39.40 -25.52
N VAL A 33 31.09 38.36 -26.24
CA VAL A 33 31.65 37.96 -27.53
C VAL A 33 31.37 39.00 -28.62
N LEU A 34 30.16 39.56 -28.67
CA LEU A 34 29.81 40.62 -29.63
C LEU A 34 30.62 41.89 -29.42
N ALA A 35 30.93 42.25 -28.17
CA ALA A 35 31.79 43.38 -27.86
C ALA A 35 33.23 43.19 -28.36
N VAL A 36 33.73 41.96 -28.44
CA VAL A 36 35.08 41.64 -28.92
C VAL A 36 35.15 41.59 -30.46
N LEU A 37 34.11 41.09 -31.13
CA LEU A 37 34.06 41.02 -32.59
C LEU A 37 33.95 42.39 -33.29
N GLY A 38 33.40 43.40 -32.61
CA GLY A 38 33.36 44.79 -33.11
C GLY A 38 34.72 45.46 -33.29
N PHE A 39 35.81 44.83 -32.84
CA PHE A 39 37.18 45.34 -32.93
C PHE A 39 38.07 44.62 -33.95
N LEU A 40 37.54 43.70 -34.77
CA LEU A 40 38.29 43.13 -35.88
C LEU A 40 38.35 44.13 -37.05
N PRO A 41 39.54 44.51 -37.55
CA PRO A 41 39.65 45.44 -38.66
C PRO A 41 39.11 44.82 -39.97
N SER A 42 38.18 45.51 -40.62
CA SER A 42 37.61 45.12 -41.91
C SER A 42 38.68 45.10 -43.02
N PRO A 43 38.69 44.12 -43.96
CA PRO A 43 39.74 44.01 -44.99
C PRO A 43 39.69 45.06 -46.10
N SER A 44 38.70 45.97 -46.12
CA SER A 44 38.44 46.87 -47.24
C SER A 44 38.97 48.30 -47.04
N GLN A 45 40.28 48.46 -46.83
CA GLN A 45 40.90 49.79 -46.99
C GLN A 45 42.35 49.75 -47.52
N ARG A 46 42.53 49.11 -48.68
CA ARG A 46 43.69 49.32 -49.55
C ARG A 46 43.23 49.91 -50.88
N ARG A 47 43.21 51.25 -51.01
CA ARG A 47 43.72 51.99 -52.20
C ARG A 47 43.40 53.50 -52.16
N ARG A 48 44.39 54.25 -52.70
CA ARG A 48 44.42 55.64 -53.19
C ARG A 48 44.78 56.77 -52.21
N ARG A 49 45.98 57.32 -52.43
CA ARG A 49 46.39 58.73 -52.26
C ARG A 49 45.92 59.53 -53.52
N PRO A 50 45.75 60.88 -53.50
CA PRO A 50 46.78 61.84 -53.09
C PRO A 50 46.34 63.13 -52.32
N LYS A 51 47.39 63.84 -51.85
CA LYS A 51 47.58 65.22 -51.30
C LYS A 51 46.34 66.14 -51.30
N THR A 52 46.01 66.91 -50.24
CA THR A 52 46.74 68.09 -49.74
C THR A 52 46.05 68.68 -48.50
N ARG A 53 46.84 69.33 -47.63
CA ARG A 53 46.53 70.35 -46.60
C ARG A 53 45.84 69.96 -45.27
N ALA A 54 46.56 70.35 -44.23
CA ALA A 54 46.30 70.30 -42.81
C ALA A 54 44.97 70.95 -42.39
N PHE A 55 44.28 70.26 -41.48
CA PHE A 55 43.54 70.90 -40.40
C PHE A 55 43.86 70.17 -39.11
N VAL A 56 44.28 70.93 -38.10
CA VAL A 56 44.63 70.48 -36.76
C VAL A 56 43.33 70.14 -36.02
N LEU A 57 43.24 68.94 -35.45
CA LEU A 57 42.30 68.60 -34.38
C LEU A 57 43.08 68.07 -33.17
N PRO A 58 42.70 68.40 -31.93
CA PRO A 58 43.43 67.96 -30.75
C PRO A 58 43.22 66.47 -30.48
N PRO A 59 44.22 65.73 -29.95
CA PRO A 59 44.04 64.34 -29.58
C PRO A 59 43.40 64.25 -28.20
N ARG A 60 42.06 64.15 -28.13
CA ARG A 60 41.34 63.89 -26.87
C ARG A 60 40.24 62.84 -27.08
N ALA A 61 40.62 61.59 -27.38
CA ALA A 61 39.63 60.50 -27.48
C ALA A 61 40.20 59.06 -27.35
N LYS A 62 41.39 58.85 -26.76
CA LYS A 62 41.95 57.48 -26.59
C LYS A 62 42.08 57.02 -25.13
N LEU A 63 42.29 57.94 -24.19
CA LEU A 63 42.44 57.59 -22.76
C LEU A 63 41.13 57.20 -22.08
N HIS A 64 40.00 57.84 -22.46
CA HIS A 64 38.69 57.52 -21.87
C HIS A 64 38.21 56.11 -22.22
N THR A 65 38.48 55.67 -23.45
CA THR A 65 38.03 54.37 -23.96
C THR A 65 38.81 53.20 -23.35
N THR A 66 40.11 53.37 -23.09
CA THR A 66 40.91 52.34 -22.41
C THR A 66 40.54 52.21 -20.92
N LEU A 67 40.25 53.33 -20.25
CA LEU A 67 39.82 53.33 -18.85
C LEU A 67 38.43 52.69 -18.67
N LEU A 68 37.50 52.95 -19.59
CA LEU A 68 36.17 52.34 -19.62
C LEU A 68 36.21 50.83 -19.88
N VAL A 69 37.13 50.38 -20.74
CA VAL A 69 37.33 48.94 -21.02
C VAL A 69 37.94 48.22 -19.82
N LEU A 70 38.95 48.81 -19.16
CA LEU A 70 39.51 48.24 -17.94
C LEU A 70 38.44 48.14 -16.83
N ALA A 71 37.64 49.19 -16.66
CA ALA A 71 36.55 49.20 -15.67
C ALA A 71 35.49 48.13 -15.96
N ALA A 72 35.13 47.92 -17.24
CA ALA A 72 34.17 46.88 -17.63
C ALA A 72 34.72 45.47 -17.37
N VAL A 73 35.99 45.21 -17.70
CA VAL A 73 36.64 43.89 -17.49
C VAL A 73 36.83 43.61 -16.00
N CYS A 74 37.24 44.60 -15.22
CA CYS A 74 37.34 44.44 -13.77
C CYS A 74 35.96 44.20 -13.12
N SER A 75 34.90 44.84 -13.62
CA SER A 75 33.55 44.67 -13.09
C SER A 75 32.97 43.28 -13.41
N THR A 76 33.23 42.74 -14.60
CA THR A 76 32.80 41.38 -14.96
C THR A 76 33.59 40.32 -14.21
N ALA A 77 34.90 40.50 -14.03
CA ALA A 77 35.72 39.61 -13.21
C ALA A 77 35.26 39.61 -11.74
N ALA A 78 34.93 40.78 -11.18
CA ALA A 78 34.39 40.91 -9.82
C ALA A 78 33.01 40.25 -9.68
N LEU A 79 32.13 40.38 -10.68
CA LEU A 79 30.82 39.74 -10.68
C LEU A 79 30.93 38.20 -10.75
N VAL A 80 31.81 37.68 -11.60
CA VAL A 80 32.07 36.24 -11.71
C VAL A 80 32.70 35.70 -10.42
N ALA A 81 33.66 36.42 -9.84
CA ALA A 81 34.24 36.06 -8.54
C ALA A 81 33.18 36.07 -7.43
N ALA A 82 32.29 37.07 -7.39
CA ALA A 82 31.19 37.09 -6.43
C ALA A 82 30.27 35.87 -6.60
N ILE A 83 29.87 35.53 -7.84
CA ILE A 83 29.02 34.37 -8.15
C ILE A 83 29.71 33.05 -7.77
N CYS A 84 31.01 32.91 -8.04
CA CYS A 84 31.77 31.68 -7.75
C CYS A 84 32.18 31.54 -6.27
N LEU A 85 32.30 32.66 -5.55
CA LEU A 85 32.67 32.70 -4.13
C LEU A 85 31.46 32.87 -3.21
N PHE A 86 30.24 32.97 -3.74
CA PHE A 86 29.04 32.85 -2.92
C PHE A 86 29.10 31.48 -2.23
N PRO A 87 29.22 31.45 -0.89
CA PRO A 87 29.20 30.18 -0.18
C PRO A 87 27.86 29.56 -0.50
N LYS A 88 27.89 28.42 -1.19
CA LYS A 88 26.72 27.57 -1.39
C LYS A 88 26.16 27.34 0.01
N ALA A 89 25.08 28.05 0.35
CA ALA A 89 24.46 27.95 1.65
C ALA A 89 24.34 26.46 1.92
N ALA A 90 25.05 25.98 2.94
CA ALA A 90 24.99 24.59 3.33
C ALA A 90 23.51 24.31 3.53
N THR A 91 22.93 23.56 2.59
CA THR A 91 21.56 23.10 2.73
C THR A 91 21.56 22.44 4.10
N PRO A 92 20.74 22.91 5.06
CA PRO A 92 20.64 22.22 6.34
C PRO A 92 20.45 20.76 5.99
N ALA A 93 21.33 19.89 6.50
CA ALA A 93 21.24 18.47 6.24
C ALA A 93 19.77 18.11 6.43
N GLN A 94 19.08 17.80 5.31
CA GLN A 94 17.69 17.38 5.38
C GLN A 94 17.74 16.15 6.25
N GLN A 95 17.31 16.31 7.50
CA GLN A 95 16.87 15.16 8.27
C GLN A 95 15.99 14.37 7.32
N PRO A 96 16.21 13.05 7.15
CA PRO A 96 15.35 12.25 6.32
C PRO A 96 13.92 12.62 6.71
N LEU A 97 13.17 13.18 5.74
CA LEU A 97 11.75 13.37 5.95
C LEU A 97 11.25 12.01 6.45
N PRO A 98 10.51 11.92 7.57
CA PRO A 98 9.92 10.64 7.94
C PRO A 98 9.26 10.07 6.68
N PRO A 99 9.47 8.78 6.39
CA PRO A 99 8.89 8.20 5.18
C PRO A 99 7.41 8.59 5.14
N PRO A 100 6.88 8.95 3.95
CA PRO A 100 5.45 9.23 3.84
C PRO A 100 4.70 8.10 4.55
N PRO A 101 3.63 8.40 5.31
CA PRO A 101 2.92 7.38 6.06
C PRO A 101 2.62 6.24 5.10
N THR A 102 3.15 5.05 5.41
CA THR A 102 2.88 3.85 4.61
C THR A 102 1.37 3.68 4.60
N LEU A 103 0.75 4.07 3.49
CA LEU A 103 -0.65 3.80 3.24
C LEU A 103 -0.79 2.28 3.32
N ALA A 104 -1.73 1.82 4.15
CA ALA A 104 -2.03 0.41 4.20
C ALA A 104 -2.34 -0.08 2.77
N PRO A 105 -1.76 -1.21 2.32
CA PRO A 105 -1.96 -1.69 0.95
C PRO A 105 -3.44 -1.95 0.63
N ILE A 106 -4.23 -2.28 1.66
CA ILE A 106 -5.68 -2.52 1.63
C ILE A 106 -6.28 -1.95 2.91
N ASP A 107 -7.48 -1.36 2.82
CA ASP A 107 -8.24 -0.95 3.99
C ASP A 107 -8.82 -2.19 4.70
N LEU A 108 -8.34 -2.45 5.91
CA LEU A 108 -8.79 -3.57 6.74
C LEU A 108 -9.70 -3.01 7.84
N PRO A 109 -10.85 -3.66 8.11
CA PRO A 109 -11.67 -3.28 9.26
C PRO A 109 -10.87 -3.35 10.56
N ALA A 110 -11.01 -2.34 11.41
CA ALA A 110 -10.39 -2.33 12.72
C ALA A 110 -10.96 -3.44 13.60
N ALA A 111 -10.09 -4.14 14.33
CA ALA A 111 -10.46 -5.14 15.31
C ALA A 111 -9.66 -4.95 16.61
N SER A 112 -10.25 -5.30 17.76
CA SER A 112 -9.59 -5.23 19.08
C SER A 112 -8.78 -6.48 19.42
N ALA A 113 -9.02 -7.58 18.70
CA ALA A 113 -8.36 -8.87 18.89
C ALA A 113 -8.28 -9.62 17.55
N ILE A 114 -7.29 -10.50 17.42
CA ILE A 114 -7.27 -11.50 16.35
C ILE A 114 -8.20 -12.66 16.71
N GLY A 115 -8.97 -13.12 15.74
CA GLY A 115 -9.98 -14.16 15.93
C GLY A 115 -10.81 -14.37 14.67
N PRO A 116 -11.79 -15.29 14.73
CA PRO A 116 -12.65 -15.56 13.59
C PRO A 116 -13.40 -14.30 13.15
N GLY A 117 -13.28 -13.97 11.86
CA GLY A 117 -13.90 -12.79 11.26
C GLY A 117 -13.02 -11.54 11.20
N ALA A 118 -11.86 -11.51 11.87
CA ALA A 118 -10.95 -10.37 11.77
C ALA A 118 -10.36 -10.23 10.36
N GLY A 119 -10.24 -9.01 9.86
CA GLY A 119 -9.53 -8.73 8.60
C GLY A 119 -8.02 -8.93 8.76
N ILE A 120 -7.41 -9.61 7.81
CA ILE A 120 -5.95 -9.83 7.74
C ILE A 120 -5.42 -9.40 6.38
N TYR A 121 -4.21 -8.86 6.37
CA TYR A 121 -3.44 -8.62 5.16
C TYR A 121 -2.29 -9.61 5.08
N VAL A 122 -2.20 -10.32 3.95
CA VAL A 122 -1.12 -11.25 3.64
C VAL A 122 -0.15 -10.58 2.69
N ASP A 123 1.06 -10.32 3.17
CA ASP A 123 2.17 -9.78 2.39
C ASP A 123 2.97 -10.92 1.77
N TYR A 124 2.91 -11.05 0.44
CA TYR A 124 3.45 -12.21 -0.24
C TYR A 124 4.97 -12.26 -0.14
N ALA A 125 5.48 -13.41 0.29
CA ALA A 125 6.91 -13.61 0.45
C ALA A 125 7.72 -13.51 -0.86
N ASP A 126 7.07 -13.62 -2.02
CA ASP A 126 7.69 -13.42 -3.33
C ASP A 126 7.80 -11.95 -3.77
N GLY A 127 7.27 -11.00 -2.97
CA GLY A 127 7.28 -9.58 -3.25
C GLY A 127 6.28 -9.13 -4.33
N SER A 128 5.38 -10.01 -4.77
CA SER A 128 4.37 -9.70 -5.80
C SER A 128 3.22 -8.81 -5.31
N GLY A 129 3.29 -8.35 -4.05
CA GLY A 129 2.26 -7.56 -3.38
C GLY A 129 1.63 -8.35 -2.24
N GLY A 130 0.32 -8.23 -2.07
CA GLY A 130 -0.41 -8.97 -1.04
C GLY A 130 -1.91 -8.95 -1.27
N MET A 131 -2.66 -9.61 -0.39
CA MET A 131 -4.12 -9.61 -0.44
C MET A 131 -4.78 -9.52 0.93
N GLY A 132 -6.00 -8.99 0.94
CA GLY A 132 -6.86 -8.97 2.10
C GLY A 132 -7.68 -10.26 2.17
N CYS A 133 -7.66 -10.90 3.33
CA CYS A 133 -8.46 -12.06 3.65
C CYS A 133 -9.11 -11.89 5.02
N THR A 134 -9.97 -12.83 5.38
CA THR A 134 -10.55 -12.94 6.71
C THR A 134 -9.88 -14.08 7.48
N ALA A 135 -9.61 -13.85 8.75
CA ALA A 135 -9.16 -14.87 9.68
C ALA A 135 -10.32 -15.83 10.03
N GLY A 136 -10.03 -17.13 10.02
CA GLY A 136 -10.94 -18.19 10.44
C GLY A 136 -10.75 -18.55 11.91
N PHE A 137 -10.76 -19.84 12.23
CA PHE A 137 -10.74 -20.29 13.63
C PHE A 137 -9.35 -20.29 14.25
N LEU A 138 -9.27 -19.84 15.51
CA LEU A 138 -8.08 -19.97 16.34
C LEU A 138 -7.82 -21.44 16.71
N VAL A 139 -6.56 -21.81 16.73
CA VAL A 139 -6.10 -23.17 17.02
C VAL A 139 -4.82 -23.16 17.85
N HIS A 140 -4.58 -24.24 18.60
CA HIS A 140 -3.25 -24.60 19.05
C HIS A 140 -2.66 -25.65 18.11
N THR A 141 -1.40 -25.46 17.74
CA THR A 141 -0.59 -26.50 17.10
C THR A 141 -0.25 -27.62 18.08
N SER A 142 0.22 -28.76 17.57
CA SER A 142 0.70 -29.87 18.40
C SER A 142 1.83 -29.48 19.38
N GLY A 143 2.62 -28.45 19.04
CA GLY A 143 3.63 -27.86 19.91
C GLY A 143 3.10 -26.79 20.87
N GLY A 144 1.78 -26.61 20.97
CA GLY A 144 1.13 -25.62 21.83
C GLY A 144 1.12 -24.19 21.29
N ARG A 145 1.81 -23.91 20.17
CA ARG A 145 1.83 -22.57 19.59
C ARG A 145 0.44 -22.15 19.10
N PRO A 146 0.01 -20.91 19.35
CA PRO A 146 -1.24 -20.37 18.83
C PRO A 146 -1.13 -20.16 17.32
N GLY A 147 -2.20 -20.46 16.61
CA GLY A 147 -2.35 -20.24 15.18
C GLY A 147 -3.78 -19.85 14.83
N ILE A 148 -3.97 -19.49 13.57
CA ILE A 148 -5.28 -19.18 13.01
C ILE A 148 -5.42 -19.85 11.63
N LEU A 149 -6.55 -20.52 11.43
CA LEU A 149 -6.92 -21.09 10.14
C LEU A 149 -7.41 -19.96 9.22
N THR A 150 -7.15 -20.09 7.93
CA THR A 150 -7.68 -19.23 6.87
C THR A 150 -7.65 -19.99 5.54
N ALA A 151 -8.03 -19.37 4.43
CA ALA A 151 -7.96 -20.04 3.12
C ALA A 151 -6.50 -20.17 2.66
N GLY A 152 -6.16 -21.27 2.01
CA GLY A 152 -4.82 -21.51 1.51
C GLY A 152 -4.47 -20.59 0.35
N HIS A 153 -5.43 -20.27 -0.52
CA HIS A 153 -5.24 -19.32 -1.63
C HIS A 153 -4.95 -17.89 -1.17
N CYS A 154 -5.14 -17.57 0.12
CA CYS A 154 -4.70 -16.31 0.69
C CYS A 154 -3.16 -16.18 0.72
N ASN A 155 -2.44 -17.29 0.60
CA ASN A 155 -1.00 -17.34 0.47
C ASN A 155 -0.59 -17.77 -0.95
N ARG A 156 0.59 -17.32 -1.38
CA ARG A 156 1.24 -17.85 -2.58
C ARG A 156 1.92 -19.19 -2.27
N PRO A 157 1.87 -20.15 -3.20
CA PRO A 157 2.69 -21.36 -3.08
C PRO A 157 4.19 -21.02 -3.02
N GLY A 158 4.96 -21.86 -2.33
CA GLY A 158 6.42 -21.84 -2.39
C GLY A 158 7.13 -21.01 -1.32
N ALA A 159 6.44 -20.11 -0.60
CA ALA A 159 7.06 -19.36 0.49
C ALA A 159 6.06 -18.96 1.59
N PRO A 160 6.52 -18.84 2.85
CA PRO A 160 5.68 -18.46 3.98
C PRO A 160 5.48 -16.95 4.05
N SER A 161 4.30 -16.48 3.63
CA SER A 161 3.94 -15.05 3.63
C SER A 161 3.66 -14.52 5.04
N LYS A 162 3.98 -13.24 5.24
CA LYS A 162 3.76 -12.54 6.52
C LYS A 162 2.34 -12.01 6.60
N VAL A 163 1.80 -11.92 7.80
CA VAL A 163 0.42 -11.49 8.04
C VAL A 163 0.39 -10.33 9.01
N THR A 164 -0.43 -9.33 8.71
CA THR A 164 -0.72 -8.17 9.56
C THR A 164 -2.23 -7.99 9.75
N MET A 165 -2.62 -7.21 10.76
CA MET A 165 -4.01 -6.78 10.95
C MET A 165 -4.14 -5.31 11.36
N ASN A 166 -5.32 -4.76 11.16
CA ASN A 166 -5.69 -3.46 11.70
C ASN A 166 -6.11 -3.57 13.18
N LEU A 167 -5.13 -3.59 14.08
CA LEU A 167 -5.36 -3.59 15.52
C LEU A 167 -5.76 -2.18 15.98
N GLY A 168 -7.02 -2.04 16.42
CA GLY A 168 -7.53 -0.79 17.01
C GLY A 168 -7.60 0.41 16.07
N GLY A 169 -7.50 0.23 14.74
CA GLY A 169 -7.52 1.34 13.79
C GLY A 169 -6.18 2.04 13.60
N VAL A 170 -5.07 1.45 14.07
CA VAL A 170 -3.76 2.11 14.11
C VAL A 170 -2.88 1.65 12.94
N LEU A 171 -2.29 2.62 12.24
CA LEU A 171 -1.28 2.39 11.20
C LEU A 171 0.15 2.63 11.76
N PRO A 172 1.16 1.89 11.27
CA PRO A 172 1.06 0.76 10.34
C PRO A 172 0.37 -0.45 10.97
N TYR A 173 -0.21 -1.33 10.14
CA TYR A 173 -0.86 -2.54 10.63
C TYR A 173 0.08 -3.40 11.46
N THR A 174 -0.47 -4.00 12.51
CA THR A 174 0.28 -4.76 13.50
C THR A 174 0.67 -6.12 12.93
N PRO A 175 1.96 -6.52 12.99
CA PRO A 175 2.38 -7.88 12.64
C PRO A 175 1.70 -8.93 13.50
N LEU A 176 1.21 -9.99 12.85
CA LEU A 176 0.50 -11.09 13.50
C LEU A 176 1.27 -12.40 13.53
N GLY A 177 1.91 -12.75 12.41
CA GLY A 177 2.43 -14.08 12.22
C GLY A 177 2.78 -14.37 10.78
N THR A 178 2.97 -15.65 10.50
CA THR A 178 3.44 -16.14 9.20
C THR A 178 2.72 -17.44 8.83
N PHE A 179 2.43 -17.64 7.54
CA PHE A 179 1.94 -18.93 7.06
C PHE A 179 2.95 -20.05 7.32
N THR A 180 2.51 -21.09 8.00
CA THR A 180 3.31 -22.30 8.28
C THR A 180 2.80 -23.54 7.57
N GLN A 181 1.54 -23.52 7.12
CA GLN A 181 0.97 -24.51 6.21
C GLN A 181 0.14 -23.80 5.16
N THR A 182 0.17 -24.29 3.92
CA THR A 182 -0.62 -23.75 2.81
C THR A 182 -0.94 -24.89 1.86
N ILE A 183 -2.22 -25.08 1.59
CA ILE A 183 -2.74 -25.99 0.58
C ILE A 183 -3.73 -25.19 -0.26
N SER A 184 -3.45 -25.07 -1.54
CA SER A 184 -4.31 -24.39 -2.52
C SER A 184 -4.24 -25.16 -3.83
N GLU A 185 -5.12 -26.15 -3.97
CA GLU A 185 -5.11 -27.12 -5.07
C GLU A 185 -5.99 -26.70 -6.26
N GLY A 186 -6.78 -25.64 -6.08
CA GLY A 186 -7.64 -25.07 -7.12
C GLY A 186 -9.02 -24.67 -6.58
N VAL A 187 -9.98 -24.50 -7.49
CA VAL A 187 -11.31 -23.94 -7.18
C VAL A 187 -12.46 -24.89 -7.54
N HIS A 188 -12.16 -26.12 -7.94
CA HIS A 188 -13.14 -27.10 -8.41
C HIS A 188 -13.23 -28.30 -7.47
N ASP A 189 -14.40 -28.94 -7.44
CA ASP A 189 -14.63 -30.22 -6.77
C ASP A 189 -14.08 -30.26 -5.33
N GLU A 190 -13.35 -31.33 -5.02
CA GLU A 190 -12.71 -31.61 -3.72
C GLU A 190 -11.32 -30.98 -3.56
N GLN A 191 -10.82 -30.20 -4.53
CA GLN A 191 -9.52 -29.53 -4.40
C GLN A 191 -9.46 -28.72 -3.10
N HIS A 192 -8.45 -28.98 -2.29
CA HIS A 192 -8.34 -28.42 -0.95
C HIS A 192 -7.82 -26.99 -0.96
N ASP A 193 -8.32 -26.22 -0.02
CA ASP A 193 -7.97 -24.82 0.13
C ASP A 193 -7.96 -24.42 1.61
N ILE A 194 -6.81 -24.57 2.26
CA ILE A 194 -6.63 -24.34 3.69
C ILE A 194 -5.24 -23.80 4.00
N GLY A 195 -5.18 -22.88 4.94
CA GLY A 195 -3.95 -22.28 5.43
C GLY A 195 -3.90 -22.30 6.96
N LEU A 196 -2.69 -22.41 7.49
CA LEU A 196 -2.41 -22.18 8.90
C LEU A 196 -1.39 -21.06 9.02
N ILE A 197 -1.78 -19.98 9.67
CA ILE A 197 -0.90 -18.92 10.11
C ILE A 197 -0.52 -19.22 11.55
N THR A 198 0.76 -19.35 11.84
CA THR A 198 1.21 -19.41 13.24
C THR A 198 1.45 -17.99 13.74
N LEU A 199 0.88 -17.67 14.90
CA LEU A 199 0.97 -16.33 15.49
C LEU A 199 2.33 -16.11 16.17
N ASP A 200 2.78 -14.87 16.14
CA ASP A 200 3.98 -14.38 16.81
C ASP A 200 3.62 -13.84 18.20
N GLY A 201 4.32 -14.30 19.25
CA GLY A 201 4.16 -13.78 20.60
C GLY A 201 2.71 -13.74 21.12
N ASP A 202 2.46 -12.96 22.18
CA ASP A 202 1.13 -12.72 22.77
C ASP A 202 0.75 -11.22 22.76
N HIS A 203 1.39 -10.42 21.90
CA HIS A 203 1.21 -8.95 21.87
C HIS A 203 -0.13 -8.50 21.27
N VAL A 204 -0.79 -9.36 20.49
CA VAL A 204 -2.15 -9.11 19.98
C VAL A 204 -3.16 -9.91 20.79
N PRO A 205 -4.18 -9.26 21.39
CA PRO A 205 -5.26 -9.96 22.08
C PRO A 205 -5.94 -10.97 21.17
N ARG A 206 -6.38 -12.09 21.73
CA ARG A 206 -7.05 -13.17 20.98
C ARG A 206 -8.47 -13.34 21.47
N SER A 207 -9.39 -13.56 20.54
CA SER A 207 -10.77 -13.92 20.85
C SER A 207 -11.20 -15.11 20.02
N SER A 208 -11.73 -16.15 20.68
CA SER A 208 -12.35 -17.29 19.99
C SER A 208 -13.73 -16.94 19.43
N ALA A 209 -14.29 -15.76 19.72
CA ALA A 209 -15.60 -15.36 19.26
C ALA A 209 -15.57 -14.85 17.81
N VAL A 210 -16.56 -15.27 17.00
CA VAL A 210 -16.76 -14.72 15.64
C VAL A 210 -17.08 -13.24 15.74
N ALA A 211 -16.35 -12.43 14.97
CA ALA A 211 -16.42 -10.97 14.98
C ALA A 211 -16.32 -10.37 16.41
N ALA A 212 -15.56 -11.05 17.29
CA ALA A 212 -15.40 -10.71 18.70
C ALA A 212 -16.68 -10.72 19.56
N SER A 213 -17.82 -11.21 19.06
CA SER A 213 -19.11 -11.14 19.74
C SER A 213 -19.83 -12.48 19.91
N LEU A 214 -19.67 -13.42 18.97
CA LEU A 214 -20.36 -14.72 19.01
C LEU A 214 -19.42 -15.83 19.50
N PRO A 215 -19.55 -16.33 20.74
CA PRO A 215 -18.61 -17.30 21.29
C PRO A 215 -18.60 -18.62 20.52
N VAL A 216 -17.42 -19.06 20.08
CA VAL A 216 -17.24 -20.39 19.50
C VAL A 216 -17.00 -21.39 20.62
N THR A 217 -17.92 -22.32 20.86
CA THR A 217 -17.85 -23.28 21.98
C THR A 217 -17.49 -24.69 21.55
N GLY A 218 -17.50 -24.97 20.25
CA GLY A 218 -17.24 -26.31 19.72
C GLY A 218 -16.86 -26.34 18.24
N VAL A 219 -16.75 -27.57 17.72
CA VAL A 219 -16.55 -27.87 16.30
C VAL A 219 -17.66 -28.84 15.89
N ALA A 220 -18.42 -28.49 14.86
CA ALA A 220 -19.55 -29.29 14.40
C ALA A 220 -19.09 -30.64 13.81
N THR A 221 -19.90 -31.69 13.99
CA THR A 221 -19.57 -33.06 13.52
C THR A 221 -20.63 -33.73 12.67
N ASN A 222 -21.86 -33.23 12.67
CA ASN A 222 -23.01 -33.87 12.04
C ASN A 222 -23.82 -32.83 11.26
N LEU A 223 -23.26 -32.35 10.15
CA LEU A 223 -23.97 -31.43 9.27
C LEU A 223 -24.99 -32.19 8.44
N GLU A 224 -26.13 -31.56 8.19
CA GLU A 224 -27.20 -32.13 7.37
C GLU A 224 -27.62 -31.17 6.26
N VAL A 225 -27.95 -31.71 5.08
CA VAL A 225 -28.53 -30.90 3.99
C VAL A 225 -29.85 -30.30 4.48
N GLY A 226 -30.07 -29.01 4.20
CA GLY A 226 -31.21 -28.25 4.70
C GLY A 226 -31.02 -27.64 6.09
N GLN A 227 -29.87 -27.85 6.74
CA GLN A 227 -29.49 -27.11 7.95
C GLN A 227 -28.98 -25.71 7.58
N GLN A 228 -29.21 -24.73 8.45
CA GLN A 228 -28.72 -23.37 8.23
C GLN A 228 -27.30 -23.20 8.76
N LEU A 229 -26.41 -22.70 7.91
CA LEU A 229 -25.09 -22.21 8.29
C LEU A 229 -25.01 -20.70 8.10
N CYS A 230 -24.19 -20.06 8.91
CA CYS A 230 -23.86 -18.65 8.80
C CYS A 230 -22.37 -18.48 8.57
N LYS A 231 -22.01 -17.36 7.94
CA LYS A 231 -20.61 -16.98 7.76
C LYS A 231 -20.39 -15.50 7.99
N PHE A 232 -19.16 -15.14 8.29
CA PHE A 232 -18.72 -13.75 8.41
C PHE A 232 -17.42 -13.54 7.62
N GLY A 233 -17.27 -12.37 7.01
CA GLY A 233 -16.07 -12.02 6.25
C GLY A 233 -15.87 -10.50 6.19
N MET A 234 -14.62 -10.05 6.14
CA MET A 234 -14.28 -8.62 6.12
C MET A 234 -14.80 -7.91 4.86
N GLY A 235 -14.98 -8.64 3.75
CA GLY A 235 -15.48 -8.07 2.50
C GLY A 235 -16.97 -7.77 2.57
N SER A 236 -17.75 -8.64 3.22
CA SER A 236 -19.18 -8.44 3.47
C SER A 236 -19.45 -7.53 4.67
N GLY A 237 -18.63 -7.62 5.73
CA GLY A 237 -18.74 -6.84 6.97
C GLY A 237 -19.93 -7.22 7.88
N VAL A 238 -20.78 -8.15 7.44
CA VAL A 238 -21.97 -8.63 8.14
C VAL A 238 -22.09 -10.14 8.00
N ASP A 239 -22.87 -10.75 8.88
CA ASP A 239 -23.23 -12.14 8.80
C ASP A 239 -24.14 -12.42 7.59
N ALA A 240 -23.94 -13.58 6.97
CA ALA A 240 -24.79 -14.09 5.90
C ALA A 240 -25.09 -15.56 6.15
N CYS A 241 -26.37 -15.91 6.19
CA CYS A 241 -26.84 -17.25 6.49
C CYS A 241 -27.59 -17.87 5.31
N GLY A 242 -27.54 -19.20 5.22
CA GLY A 242 -28.16 -19.95 4.14
C GLY A 242 -28.25 -21.43 4.44
N GLN A 243 -29.15 -22.12 3.74
CA GLN A 243 -29.31 -23.56 3.88
C GLN A 243 -28.17 -24.30 3.19
N ILE A 244 -27.69 -25.37 3.82
CA ILE A 244 -26.79 -26.34 3.20
C ILE A 244 -27.53 -27.02 2.04
N VAL A 245 -26.88 -27.07 0.89
CA VAL A 245 -27.39 -27.76 -0.31
C VAL A 245 -26.53 -28.95 -0.70
N GLU A 246 -25.29 -29.00 -0.24
CA GLU A 246 -24.36 -30.10 -0.53
C GLU A 246 -23.34 -30.23 0.59
N ILE A 247 -23.01 -31.47 0.95
CA ILE A 247 -21.94 -31.83 1.88
C ILE A 247 -21.11 -32.92 1.22
N THR A 248 -19.80 -32.74 1.22
CA THR A 248 -18.85 -33.74 0.74
C THR A 248 -17.92 -34.17 1.88
N ALA A 249 -16.89 -34.96 1.57
CA ALA A 249 -15.91 -35.38 2.57
C ALA A 249 -15.10 -34.19 3.13
N SER A 250 -14.87 -33.15 2.33
CA SER A 250 -14.02 -32.01 2.72
C SER A 250 -14.73 -30.65 2.71
N LYS A 251 -15.93 -30.55 2.13
CA LYS A 251 -16.57 -29.26 1.86
C LYS A 251 -18.05 -29.26 2.23
N VAL A 252 -18.57 -28.03 2.37
CA VAL A 252 -20.00 -27.76 2.47
C VAL A 252 -20.36 -26.59 1.56
N VAL A 253 -21.46 -26.74 0.82
CA VAL A 253 -22.05 -25.70 -0.03
C VAL A 253 -23.34 -25.24 0.60
N PHE A 254 -23.54 -23.93 0.72
CA PHE A 254 -24.71 -23.34 1.36
C PHE A 254 -25.11 -22.02 0.71
N LEU A 255 -26.41 -21.70 0.78
CA LEU A 255 -27.05 -20.57 0.09
C LEU A 255 -26.86 -19.24 0.82
N ALA A 256 -25.62 -18.87 1.12
CA ALA A 256 -25.26 -17.59 1.69
C ALA A 256 -24.46 -16.75 0.70
N SER A 257 -24.77 -15.45 0.63
CA SER A 257 -24.05 -14.53 -0.27
C SER A 257 -22.63 -14.28 0.20
N GLY A 258 -21.71 -14.05 -0.75
CA GLY A 258 -20.28 -13.81 -0.47
C GLY A 258 -19.68 -12.72 -1.33
N GLN A 259 -18.54 -12.18 -0.90
CA GLN A 259 -17.79 -11.16 -1.62
C GLN A 259 -16.29 -11.36 -1.46
N CYS A 260 -15.48 -10.83 -2.39
CA CYS A 260 -14.03 -10.82 -2.24
C CYS A 260 -13.60 -10.17 -0.92
N GLY A 261 -12.57 -10.75 -0.29
CA GLY A 261 -12.15 -10.41 1.07
C GLY A 261 -12.72 -11.36 2.13
N ASP A 262 -13.85 -12.03 1.86
CA ASP A 262 -14.42 -13.01 2.81
C ASP A 262 -13.63 -14.32 2.88
N SER A 263 -12.71 -14.56 1.94
CA SER A 263 -11.85 -15.74 1.91
C SER A 263 -11.17 -15.98 3.25
N GLY A 264 -11.24 -17.20 3.76
CA GLY A 264 -10.76 -17.63 5.06
C GLY A 264 -11.70 -17.37 6.23
N GLY A 265 -12.77 -16.59 6.02
CA GLY A 265 -13.71 -16.22 7.08
C GLY A 265 -14.47 -17.41 7.65
N PRO A 266 -14.89 -17.34 8.92
CA PRO A 266 -15.51 -18.47 9.60
C PRO A 266 -16.88 -18.78 9.02
N VAL A 267 -17.14 -20.07 8.84
CA VAL A 267 -18.47 -20.66 8.69
C VAL A 267 -18.79 -21.42 9.96
N TYR A 268 -19.98 -21.17 10.49
CA TYR A 268 -20.39 -21.63 11.80
C TYR A 268 -21.87 -22.02 11.82
N LEU A 269 -22.18 -22.86 12.80
CA LEU A 269 -23.53 -23.32 13.11
C LEU A 269 -23.96 -22.69 14.44
N TYR A 270 -25.17 -22.13 14.49
CA TYR A 270 -25.76 -21.70 15.76
C TYR A 270 -26.20 -22.90 16.60
N GLU A 271 -25.80 -22.88 17.87
CA GLU A 271 -26.24 -23.82 18.89
C GLU A 271 -27.49 -23.30 19.60
N ARG A 272 -28.22 -24.20 20.27
CA ARG A 272 -29.46 -23.84 20.99
C ARG A 272 -29.25 -22.87 22.14
N ASP A 273 -28.03 -22.81 22.69
CA ASP A 273 -27.66 -21.93 23.80
C ASP A 273 -27.22 -20.53 23.33
N GLY A 274 -27.28 -20.25 22.03
CA GLY A 274 -26.88 -18.97 21.44
C GLY A 274 -25.39 -18.85 21.15
N THR A 275 -24.59 -19.86 21.47
CA THR A 275 -23.18 -19.96 21.04
C THR A 275 -23.09 -20.56 19.63
N VAL A 276 -21.88 -20.69 19.10
CA VAL A 276 -21.68 -21.26 17.76
C VAL A 276 -20.64 -22.38 17.77
N SER A 277 -20.83 -23.35 16.88
CA SER A 277 -19.83 -24.36 16.54
C SER A 277 -19.11 -24.01 15.25
N ALA A 278 -17.78 -24.17 15.24
CA ALA A 278 -16.96 -24.04 14.06
C ALA A 278 -17.30 -25.14 13.03
N VAL A 279 -17.49 -24.75 11.77
CA VAL A 279 -17.80 -25.67 10.67
C VAL A 279 -16.66 -25.71 9.65
N GLY A 280 -16.31 -24.54 9.12
CA GLY A 280 -15.40 -24.43 8.00
C GLY A 280 -14.86 -23.02 7.81
N ILE A 281 -13.97 -22.84 6.86
CA ILE A 281 -13.49 -21.53 6.43
C ILE A 281 -13.91 -21.30 4.98
N LEU A 282 -14.29 -20.07 4.64
CA LEU A 282 -14.73 -19.75 3.28
C LEU A 282 -13.58 -19.84 2.28
N ILE A 283 -13.81 -20.55 1.19
CA ILE A 283 -12.79 -20.75 0.14
C ILE A 283 -13.23 -20.21 -1.20
N ARG A 284 -14.55 -20.14 -1.46
CA ARG A 284 -15.11 -19.59 -2.69
C ARG A 284 -16.59 -19.26 -2.51
N GLY A 285 -17.09 -18.48 -3.46
CA GLY A 285 -18.52 -18.29 -3.69
C GLY A 285 -18.78 -18.19 -5.19
N GLY A 286 -20.02 -18.39 -5.60
CA GLY A 286 -20.39 -18.31 -7.01
C GLY A 286 -21.80 -17.80 -7.23
N ASP A 287 -22.10 -17.49 -8.48
CA ASP A 287 -23.44 -17.25 -9.00
C ASP A 287 -23.64 -18.23 -10.17
N PRO A 288 -24.65 -19.11 -10.13
CA PRO A 288 -24.88 -20.09 -11.20
C PRO A 288 -25.19 -19.43 -12.55
N TYR A 289 -25.65 -18.18 -12.56
CA TYR A 289 -25.96 -17.44 -13.78
C TYR A 289 -24.79 -16.57 -14.26
N ILE A 290 -23.80 -16.29 -13.39
CA ILE A 290 -22.63 -15.46 -13.71
C ILE A 290 -21.34 -16.11 -13.19
N PRO A 291 -20.91 -17.25 -13.77
CA PRO A 291 -19.81 -18.07 -13.23
C PRO A 291 -18.42 -17.40 -13.25
N LYS A 292 -18.29 -16.20 -13.82
CA LYS A 292 -17.02 -15.45 -13.92
C LYS A 292 -17.13 -14.00 -13.47
N ALA A 293 -18.05 -13.70 -12.54
CA ALA A 293 -18.24 -12.33 -12.06
C ALA A 293 -17.01 -11.74 -11.35
N GLY A 294 -16.08 -12.59 -10.90
CA GLY A 294 -14.94 -12.16 -10.09
C GLY A 294 -15.40 -11.39 -8.86
N CYS A 295 -14.66 -10.35 -8.49
CA CYS A 295 -15.01 -9.50 -7.35
C CYS A 295 -16.10 -8.46 -7.66
N ALA A 296 -16.60 -8.38 -8.90
CA ALA A 296 -17.54 -7.34 -9.30
C ALA A 296 -19.00 -7.64 -8.89
N ALA A 297 -19.33 -8.90 -8.59
CA ALA A 297 -20.67 -9.28 -8.13
C ALA A 297 -20.60 -10.08 -6.83
N ARG A 298 -21.68 -9.99 -6.05
CA ARG A 298 -21.87 -10.84 -4.88
C ARG A 298 -22.23 -12.25 -5.32
N ALA A 299 -21.57 -13.24 -4.71
CA ALA A 299 -21.95 -14.63 -4.83
C ALA A 299 -23.36 -14.87 -4.27
N LYS A 300 -24.05 -15.86 -4.80
CA LYS A 300 -25.37 -16.34 -4.37
C LYS A 300 -25.29 -17.57 -3.47
N PHE A 301 -24.18 -18.31 -3.57
CA PHE A 301 -23.85 -19.40 -2.67
C PHE A 301 -22.39 -19.30 -2.25
N SER A 302 -22.07 -19.93 -1.13
CA SER A 302 -20.73 -20.01 -0.57
C SER A 302 -20.31 -21.46 -0.41
N VAL A 303 -19.01 -21.70 -0.51
CA VAL A 303 -18.39 -23.00 -0.24
C VAL A 303 -17.35 -22.83 0.85
N ALA A 304 -17.39 -23.72 1.83
CA ALA A 304 -16.43 -23.76 2.91
C ALA A 304 -15.61 -25.05 2.86
N GLU A 305 -14.32 -24.96 3.17
CA GLU A 305 -13.50 -26.11 3.53
C GLU A 305 -13.80 -26.45 4.99
N LEU A 306 -14.17 -27.71 5.26
CA LEU A 306 -14.46 -28.18 6.61
C LEU A 306 -13.19 -28.14 7.46
N VAL A 307 -13.25 -27.55 8.66
CA VAL A 307 -12.05 -27.44 9.51
C VAL A 307 -11.68 -28.74 10.19
N ARG A 308 -12.67 -29.58 10.54
CA ARG A 308 -12.44 -30.79 11.35
C ARG A 308 -11.42 -31.76 10.73
N PRO A 309 -11.50 -32.11 9.43
CA PRO A 309 -10.48 -32.96 8.81
C PRO A 309 -9.05 -32.41 8.94
N TRP A 310 -8.89 -31.09 8.94
CA TRP A 310 -7.59 -30.43 9.07
C TRP A 310 -7.11 -30.33 10.51
N LEU A 311 -8.03 -30.15 11.47
CA LEU A 311 -7.70 -30.27 12.89
C LEU A 311 -7.10 -31.65 13.17
N ASP A 312 -7.71 -32.70 12.65
CA ASP A 312 -7.21 -34.07 12.82
C ASP A 312 -5.89 -34.30 12.07
N LYS A 313 -5.84 -33.95 10.78
CA LYS A 313 -4.68 -34.18 9.90
C LYS A 313 -3.42 -33.42 10.35
N TRP A 314 -3.58 -32.19 10.82
CA TRP A 314 -2.48 -31.34 11.30
C TRP A 314 -2.29 -31.41 12.83
N ARG A 315 -3.07 -32.23 13.54
CA ARG A 315 -3.03 -32.39 15.00
C ARG A 315 -3.18 -31.05 15.72
N LEU A 316 -4.17 -30.28 15.30
CA LEU A 316 -4.53 -29.00 15.87
C LEU A 316 -5.68 -29.16 16.86
N THR A 317 -5.70 -28.31 17.88
CA THR A 317 -6.84 -28.20 18.81
C THR A 317 -7.51 -26.85 18.61
N ALA A 318 -8.82 -26.83 18.34
CA ALA A 318 -9.56 -25.57 18.24
C ALA A 318 -9.54 -24.82 19.58
N ILE A 319 -9.32 -23.50 19.54
CA ILE A 319 -9.42 -22.63 20.71
C ILE A 319 -10.88 -22.17 20.82
N THR A 320 -11.59 -22.67 21.82
CA THR A 320 -12.99 -22.37 22.06
C THR A 320 -13.16 -21.50 23.30
N ALA A 321 -14.28 -20.77 23.37
CA ALA A 321 -14.74 -20.17 24.60
C ALA A 321 -15.07 -21.27 25.64
N PRO A 322 -14.94 -20.98 26.94
CA PRO A 322 -15.40 -21.87 27.99
C PRO A 322 -16.89 -22.19 27.77
N SER A 323 -17.26 -23.46 27.91
CA SER A 323 -18.68 -23.81 27.91
C SER A 323 -19.39 -23.09 29.06
N PRO A 324 -20.59 -22.54 28.85
CA PRO A 324 -21.38 -22.02 29.96
C PRO A 324 -21.62 -23.12 31.00
N PRO A 325 -21.67 -22.80 32.30
CA PRO A 325 -22.00 -23.78 33.33
C PRO A 325 -23.37 -24.39 33.02
N ARG A 326 -23.41 -25.73 33.06
CA ARG A 326 -24.61 -26.53 32.84
C ARG A 326 -25.57 -26.47 34.01
#